data_AF-A0A832GKW2-F1
#
_entry.id   AF-A0A832GKW2-F1
#
_cell.length_a   1.000
_cell.length_b   1.000
_cell.length_c   1.000
_cell.angle_alpha   90.00
_cell.angle_beta   90.00
_cell.angle_gamma   90.00
#
_symmetry.space_group_name_H-M   'P 1'
#
loop_
_entity.id
_entity.type
_entity.pdbx_description
1 polymer ?
#
loop_
_entity_poly.entity_id
_entity_poly.type
_entity_poly.pdbx_seq_one_letter_code
_entity_poly.pdbx_strand_id
1 'polypeptide(L)'
;MEPKVCLVLREFSTYNRAWTQILRNLGIDYTLCTATSGGAAANIQTPQGVFNASSSDLRNYFRQFDAVILCDNTNNLSATSLINYSVFWMSWNTPEDPAFLFFNPHFSAAITDDTYNSNFPSDFPIIRPNASDLAGTLYAADGGSTTGGDPLGQTAVRARGACVLFVAENIRAHVQTICATHTDNIPYYWRLNPPLHSALVNANYAHRVAWNGRAGEILAVPAPPISSEDTETYPADCVIAYRYRNIFWLPHAMGRSQRAVNLWDMPQLAQPFLFWLLYGLQRAGVRPRYKLPVQVETDHPLEALDNSASPPYTLKQQCDFLLASWDWMREFARRKNTAIVNGVRVGGRERNTNARQHWAIMYNTAYPAEARAVAQQVHQILVAGHREGTTPCGPHDHTIGGGDGLWGSAVTTNYKRHSGGQRGAPNNAPIARGRCCVASHVLPAGVAPETAVTVQIGDTEMVEWDHTTSGAGDTFDLPMDNIHAARMIVEGHIDEMLALGFPDGYCAGHKYTNT
;
A
#
# COMPACT_ATOMS: atom_id res chain seq x y z
N MET A 1 -9.02 23.41 17.87
CA MET A 1 -7.58 23.53 17.63
C MET A 1 -7.26 22.65 16.44
N GLU A 2 -6.47 23.13 15.49
CA GLU A 2 -6.04 22.33 14.34
C GLU A 2 -4.92 21.38 14.78
N PRO A 3 -4.99 20.08 14.46
CA PRO A 3 -4.02 19.09 14.91
C PRO A 3 -2.68 19.33 14.21
N LYS A 4 -1.59 19.40 14.97
CA LYS A 4 -0.27 19.77 14.43
C LYS A 4 0.88 18.91 14.94
N VAL A 5 1.78 18.53 14.04
CA VAL A 5 2.96 17.71 14.35
C VAL A 5 4.27 18.37 13.91
N CYS A 6 5.37 18.06 14.58
CA CYS A 6 6.71 18.46 14.18
C CYS A 6 7.48 17.24 13.69
N LEU A 7 7.97 17.23 12.45
CA LEU A 7 8.83 16.17 11.94
C LEU A 7 10.29 16.64 12.00
N VAL A 8 11.08 15.97 12.82
CA VAL A 8 12.52 16.19 12.91
C VAL A 8 13.23 15.13 12.07
N LEU A 9 14.08 15.60 11.16
CA LEU A 9 14.77 14.79 10.18
C LEU A 9 16.26 15.10 10.20
N ARG A 10 17.10 14.17 9.75
CA ARG A 10 18.51 14.48 9.48
C ARG A 10 18.67 15.24 8.16
N GLU A 11 18.06 14.74 7.08
CA GLU A 11 18.22 15.28 5.73
C GLU A 11 16.91 15.19 4.91
N PHE A 12 16.41 16.31 4.38
CA PHE A 12 15.18 16.36 3.56
C PHE A 12 15.25 15.57 2.25
N SER A 13 16.46 15.38 1.69
CA SER A 13 16.72 14.54 0.50
C SER A 13 16.33 13.08 0.70
N THR A 14 16.25 12.62 1.96
CA THR A 14 15.93 11.24 2.33
C THR A 14 14.49 11.05 2.80
N TYR A 15 13.64 12.08 2.71
CA TYR A 15 12.31 12.06 3.31
C TYR A 15 11.21 11.44 2.43
N ASN A 16 10.24 10.79 3.08
CA ASN A 16 9.10 10.16 2.45
C ASN A 16 7.94 11.15 2.18
N ARG A 17 7.76 11.56 0.93
CA ARG A 17 6.65 12.46 0.53
C ARG A 17 5.26 11.89 0.87
N ALA A 18 5.08 10.56 0.94
CA ALA A 18 3.80 9.96 1.32
C ALA A 18 3.39 10.33 2.75
N TRP A 19 4.35 10.54 3.66
CA TRP A 19 4.08 10.97 5.03
C TRP A 19 3.57 12.41 5.10
N THR A 20 4.17 13.37 4.38
CA THR A 20 3.59 14.73 4.31
C THR A 20 2.27 14.74 3.56
N GLN A 21 2.10 13.91 2.54
CA GLN A 21 0.84 13.82 1.80
C GLN A 21 -0.29 13.26 2.67
N ILE A 22 -0.07 12.18 3.43
CA ILE A 22 -1.11 11.62 4.30
C ILE A 22 -1.49 12.58 5.43
N LEU A 23 -0.52 13.30 6.01
CA LEU A 23 -0.78 14.33 7.02
C LEU A 23 -1.67 15.46 6.45
N ARG A 24 -1.35 15.99 5.26
CA ARG A 24 -2.20 16.97 4.55
C ARG A 24 -3.60 16.43 4.26
N ASN A 25 -3.68 15.20 3.74
CA ASN A 25 -4.94 14.55 3.41
C ASN A 25 -5.83 14.37 4.66
N LEU A 26 -5.23 14.07 5.81
CA LEU A 26 -5.90 13.99 7.12
C LEU A 26 -6.21 15.37 7.74
N GLY A 27 -5.72 16.46 7.16
CA GLY A 27 -5.84 17.82 7.70
C GLY A 27 -5.07 17.99 9.01
N ILE A 28 -3.92 17.32 9.12
CA ILE A 28 -2.93 17.47 10.19
C ILE A 28 -1.84 18.41 9.67
N ASP A 29 -1.74 19.59 10.28
CA ASP A 29 -0.67 20.53 10.00
C ASP A 29 0.67 19.93 10.42
N TYR A 30 1.72 20.27 9.68
CA TYR A 30 3.05 19.78 10.04
C TYR A 30 4.12 20.84 9.84
N THR A 31 5.10 20.84 10.74
CA THR A 31 6.33 21.61 10.62
C THR A 31 7.49 20.66 10.35
N LEU A 32 8.38 21.06 9.45
CA LEU A 32 9.62 20.35 9.15
C LEU A 32 10.79 20.99 9.89
N CYS A 33 11.59 20.17 10.57
CA CYS A 33 12.80 20.58 11.27
C CYS A 33 13.97 19.67 10.86
N THR A 34 15.19 20.21 10.86
CA THR A 34 16.41 19.46 10.52
C THR A 34 17.44 19.48 11.63
N ALA A 35 18.00 18.32 11.97
CA ALA A 35 19.16 18.22 12.84
C ALA A 35 20.45 18.56 12.07
N THR A 36 21.34 19.36 12.67
CA THR A 36 22.61 19.77 12.04
C THR A 36 23.65 18.66 11.97
N SER A 37 23.51 17.62 12.80
CA SER A 37 24.38 16.44 12.83
C SER A 37 23.68 15.29 13.58
N GLY A 38 24.32 14.11 13.66
CA GLY A 38 23.80 12.97 14.42
C GLY A 38 24.30 12.86 15.88
N GLY A 39 25.36 13.59 16.26
CA GLY A 39 25.97 13.51 17.60
C GLY A 39 25.15 14.20 18.70
N ALA A 40 25.49 13.99 19.97
CA ALA A 40 24.73 14.58 21.09
C ALA A 40 24.72 16.12 21.06
N ALA A 41 25.78 16.76 20.56
CA ALA A 41 25.89 18.21 20.43
C ALA A 41 25.14 18.81 19.22
N ALA A 42 24.23 18.07 18.57
CA ALA A 42 23.48 18.60 17.42
C ALA A 42 22.52 19.73 17.82
N ASN A 43 22.26 20.62 16.86
CA ASN A 43 21.19 21.60 16.96
C ASN A 43 20.03 21.17 16.06
N ILE A 44 18.81 21.59 16.41
CA ILE A 44 17.61 21.44 15.58
C ILE A 44 17.29 22.80 14.97
N GLN A 45 17.35 22.87 13.65
CA GLN A 45 16.90 24.01 12.86
C GLN A 45 15.39 23.88 12.62
N THR A 46 14.64 24.91 12.99
CA THR A 46 13.19 25.04 12.87
C THR A 46 12.84 26.34 12.14
N PRO A 47 11.59 26.55 11.70
CA PRO A 47 11.16 27.83 11.15
C PRO A 47 11.26 29.03 12.12
N GLN A 48 11.38 28.80 13.43
CA GLN A 48 11.51 29.86 14.44
C GLN A 48 12.96 30.14 14.85
N GLY A 49 13.93 29.30 14.43
CA GLY A 49 15.34 29.49 14.76
C GLY A 49 16.13 28.18 14.83
N VAL A 50 17.36 28.27 15.34
CA VAL A 50 18.23 27.12 15.60
C VAL A 50 18.35 26.95 17.11
N PHE A 51 17.98 25.78 17.63
CA PHE A 51 18.00 25.48 19.05
C PHE A 51 18.93 24.30 19.34
N ASN A 52 19.64 24.32 20.46
CA ASN A 52 20.41 23.14 20.89
C ASN A 52 19.45 21.99 21.25
N ALA A 53 19.78 20.75 20.87
CA ALA A 53 18.89 19.60 21.07
C ALA A 53 18.55 19.30 22.54
N SER A 54 19.39 19.72 23.49
CA SER A 54 19.17 19.57 24.93
C SER A 54 18.42 20.76 25.58
N SER A 55 18.19 21.85 24.85
CA SER A 55 17.72 23.12 25.43
C SER A 55 16.26 23.10 25.90
N SER A 56 15.98 23.85 26.96
CA SER A 56 14.62 24.18 27.42
C SER A 56 13.80 24.88 26.34
N ASP A 57 14.45 25.67 25.48
CA ASP A 57 13.79 26.46 24.45
C ASP A 57 13.29 25.57 23.31
N LEU A 58 14.07 24.55 22.91
CA LEU A 58 13.60 23.51 21.99
C LEU A 58 12.44 22.71 22.60
N ARG A 59 12.52 22.35 23.88
CA ARG A 59 11.41 21.67 24.57
C ARG A 59 10.15 22.52 24.57
N ASN A 60 10.25 23.80 24.90
CA ASN A 60 9.13 24.74 24.87
C ASN A 60 8.59 24.98 23.46
N TYR A 61 9.44 24.95 22.43
CA TYR A 61 9.02 24.95 21.03
C TYR A 61 8.23 23.67 20.69
N PHE A 62 8.72 22.49 21.09
CA PHE A 62 8.04 21.21 20.85
C PHE A 62 6.70 21.06 21.60
N ARG A 63 6.54 21.67 22.77
CA ARG A 63 5.25 21.76 23.49
C ARG A 63 4.14 22.47 22.71
N GLN A 64 4.47 23.18 21.63
CA GLN A 64 3.48 23.76 20.72
C GLN A 64 2.80 22.71 19.83
N PHE A 65 3.25 21.45 19.79
CA PHE A 65 2.74 20.40 18.90
C PHE A 65 1.99 19.29 19.64
N ASP A 66 1.12 18.57 18.93
CA ASP A 66 0.43 17.40 19.48
C ASP A 66 1.38 16.19 19.57
N ALA A 67 2.24 16.04 18.56
CA ALA A 67 3.34 15.08 18.55
C ALA A 67 4.60 15.60 17.83
N VAL A 68 5.76 15.12 18.25
CA VAL A 68 7.05 15.27 17.57
C VAL A 68 7.43 13.91 16.99
N ILE A 69 7.59 13.85 15.67
CA ILE A 69 7.97 12.65 14.92
C ILE A 69 9.47 12.72 14.63
N LEU A 70 10.20 11.66 14.98
CA LEU A 70 11.61 11.49 14.69
C LEU A 70 11.78 10.23 13.84
N CYS A 71 12.46 10.35 12.71
CA CYS A 71 12.66 9.26 11.77
C CYS A 71 14.14 9.09 11.43
N ASP A 72 14.67 7.88 11.61
CA ASP A 72 16.01 7.48 11.15
C ASP A 72 15.94 6.40 10.07
N ASN A 73 16.89 6.50 9.13
CA ASN A 73 16.99 5.69 7.92
C ASN A 73 18.24 4.78 7.94
N THR A 74 18.72 4.41 9.13
CA THR A 74 19.94 3.61 9.31
C THR A 74 19.70 2.19 9.81
N ASN A 75 20.39 1.23 9.21
CA ASN A 75 20.51 -0.17 9.63
C ASN A 75 21.78 -0.44 10.45
N ASN A 76 22.66 0.55 10.64
CA ASN A 76 24.00 0.29 11.13
C ASN A 76 24.06 0.25 12.67
N LEU A 77 23.79 -0.91 13.27
CA LEU A 77 23.98 -1.14 14.71
C LEU A 77 25.42 -0.91 15.21
N SER A 78 26.42 -0.88 14.32
CA SER A 78 27.81 -0.56 14.66
C SER A 78 28.12 0.94 14.58
N ALA A 79 27.13 1.79 14.30
CA ALA A 79 27.32 3.24 14.24
C ALA A 79 27.42 3.86 15.64
N THR A 80 28.24 4.90 15.76
CA THR A 80 28.60 5.53 17.04
C THR A 80 27.96 6.90 17.28
N SER A 81 27.26 7.47 16.28
CA SER A 81 26.83 8.88 16.28
C SER A 81 25.53 9.14 15.51
N LEU A 82 24.57 8.20 15.56
CA LEU A 82 23.30 8.31 14.86
C LEU A 82 22.17 8.68 15.83
N ILE A 83 21.73 9.93 15.68
CA ILE A 83 20.64 10.58 16.45
C ILE A 83 20.85 10.51 17.97
N ASN A 84 22.11 10.57 18.40
CA ASN A 84 22.51 10.69 19.81
C ASN A 84 21.82 11.91 20.48
N TYR A 85 21.56 12.99 19.74
CA TYR A 85 20.87 14.19 20.24
C TYR A 85 19.46 13.93 20.79
N SER A 86 18.78 12.87 20.36
CA SER A 86 17.41 12.57 20.80
C SER A 86 17.33 12.03 22.23
N VAL A 87 18.46 11.61 22.80
CA VAL A 87 18.55 11.04 24.15
C VAL A 87 17.99 11.97 25.22
N PHE A 88 18.23 13.29 25.09
CA PHE A 88 17.74 14.30 26.03
C PHE A 88 16.20 14.30 26.10
N TRP A 89 15.54 14.04 24.97
CA TRP A 89 14.08 14.05 24.85
C TRP A 89 13.44 12.85 25.55
N MET A 90 14.21 11.79 25.82
CA MET A 90 13.74 10.65 26.61
C MET A 90 13.46 11.02 28.08
N SER A 91 13.99 12.16 28.55
CA SER A 91 13.66 12.75 29.85
C SER A 91 12.49 13.74 29.82
N TRP A 92 12.01 14.14 28.64
CA TRP A 92 10.96 15.17 28.47
C TRP A 92 9.58 14.54 28.53
N ASN A 93 9.13 14.27 29.76
CA ASN A 93 7.94 13.47 30.05
C ASN A 93 6.93 14.14 31.02
N THR A 94 6.97 15.45 31.20
CA THR A 94 5.95 16.17 32.01
C THR A 94 4.61 16.26 31.25
N PRO A 95 3.47 16.52 31.92
CA PRO A 95 2.14 16.50 31.29
C PRO A 95 1.94 17.46 30.11
N GLU A 96 2.80 18.49 29.99
CA GLU A 96 2.79 19.50 28.93
C GLU A 96 3.64 19.09 27.72
N ASP A 97 4.55 18.12 27.87
CA ASP A 97 5.41 17.67 26.78
C ASP A 97 4.59 16.95 25.69
N PRO A 98 4.97 17.05 24.41
CA PRO A 98 4.24 16.38 23.34
C PRO A 98 4.42 14.87 23.42
N ALA A 99 3.63 14.13 22.64
CA ALA A 99 3.99 12.75 22.33
C ALA A 99 5.25 12.74 21.45
N PHE A 100 6.20 11.83 21.69
CA PHE A 100 7.34 11.65 20.78
C PHE A 100 7.21 10.32 20.04
N LEU A 101 7.20 10.34 18.72
CA LEU A 101 7.08 9.17 17.85
C LEU A 101 8.43 8.89 17.20
N PHE A 102 9.19 7.95 17.76
CA PHE A 102 10.50 7.53 17.27
C PHE A 102 10.33 6.30 16.36
N PHE A 103 10.70 6.44 15.09
CA PHE A 103 10.72 5.35 14.11
C PHE A 103 12.16 4.88 13.91
N ASN A 104 12.40 3.57 14.09
CA ASN A 104 13.75 2.98 14.08
C ASN A 104 14.76 3.66 15.03
N PRO A 105 14.43 3.84 16.32
CA PRO A 105 15.36 4.48 17.25
C PRO A 105 16.67 3.69 17.40
N HIS A 106 17.79 4.34 17.10
CA HIS A 106 19.11 3.75 17.17
C HIS A 106 19.65 3.73 18.62
N PHE A 107 19.35 2.66 19.35
CA PHE A 107 19.71 2.48 20.77
C PHE A 107 21.05 1.75 21.00
N SER A 108 21.91 1.64 19.99
CA SER A 108 23.07 0.73 20.04
C SER A 108 24.00 0.96 21.23
N ALA A 109 24.45 -0.13 21.85
CA ALA A 109 25.52 -0.18 22.83
C ALA A 109 26.90 0.21 22.24
N ALA A 110 27.03 0.25 20.90
CA ALA A 110 28.26 0.70 20.23
C ALA A 110 28.50 2.22 20.33
N ILE A 111 27.50 3.02 20.76
CA ILE A 111 27.67 4.45 20.98
C ILE A 111 28.54 4.69 22.23
N THR A 112 29.75 5.20 22.02
CA THR A 112 30.74 5.52 23.07
C THR A 112 30.68 6.97 23.56
N ASP A 113 29.76 7.77 23.06
CA ASP A 113 29.55 9.17 23.48
C ASP A 113 29.09 9.23 24.95
N ASP A 114 29.92 9.77 25.84
CA ASP A 114 29.62 9.88 27.27
C ASP A 114 28.39 10.75 27.55
N THR A 115 28.12 11.77 26.74
CA THR A 115 26.92 12.60 26.87
C THR A 115 25.68 11.79 26.52
N TYR A 116 25.75 10.95 25.49
CA TYR A 116 24.68 10.02 25.16
C TYR A 116 24.44 8.99 26.28
N ASN A 117 25.49 8.32 26.72
CA ASN A 117 25.37 7.25 27.71
C ASN A 117 24.92 7.74 29.09
N SER A 118 25.36 8.93 29.52
CA SER A 118 24.96 9.54 30.81
C SER A 118 23.54 10.10 30.83
N ASN A 119 22.95 10.42 29.67
CA ASN A 119 21.58 10.92 29.57
C ASN A 119 20.54 9.82 29.29
N PHE A 120 20.98 8.56 29.18
CA PHE A 120 20.07 7.42 29.05
C PHE A 120 19.36 7.14 30.39
N PRO A 121 18.01 7.08 30.45
CA PRO A 121 17.28 6.82 31.68
C PRO A 121 17.64 5.45 32.28
N SER A 122 17.82 5.41 33.59
CA SER A 122 18.16 4.18 34.33
C SER A 122 17.04 3.15 34.36
N ASP A 123 15.80 3.55 34.03
CA ASP A 123 14.63 2.70 33.92
C ASP A 123 14.24 2.39 32.46
N PHE A 124 15.14 2.62 31.49
CA PHE A 124 14.91 2.30 30.09
C PHE A 124 14.71 0.79 29.87
N PRO A 125 13.54 0.34 29.37
CA PRO A 125 13.15 -1.07 29.44
C PRO A 125 13.52 -1.91 28.22
N ILE A 126 14.05 -1.35 27.13
CA ILE A 126 14.58 -2.14 26.01
C ILE A 126 16.05 -2.46 26.30
N ILE A 127 16.48 -3.69 26.04
CA ILE A 127 17.91 -4.03 26.10
C ILE A 127 18.58 -3.38 24.88
N ARG A 128 19.55 -2.50 25.13
CA ARG A 128 20.28 -1.76 24.07
C ARG A 128 20.96 -2.77 23.12
N PRO A 129 20.66 -2.73 21.81
CA PRO A 129 21.26 -3.64 20.84
C PRO A 129 22.79 -3.60 20.85
N ASN A 130 23.44 -4.76 20.83
CA ASN A 130 24.90 -4.88 20.77
C ASN A 130 25.31 -5.67 19.52
N ALA A 131 26.03 -5.05 18.59
CA ALA A 131 26.52 -5.72 17.38
C ALA A 131 27.48 -6.90 17.68
N SER A 132 28.13 -6.90 18.86
CA SER A 132 28.96 -8.03 19.32
C SER A 132 28.19 -9.10 20.11
N ASP A 133 26.91 -8.87 20.41
CA ASP A 133 26.04 -9.80 21.15
C ASP A 133 24.57 -9.66 20.70
N LEU A 134 24.30 -10.04 19.45
CA LEU A 134 22.97 -9.96 18.87
C LEU A 134 21.99 -10.92 19.59
N ALA A 135 22.45 -12.14 19.94
CA ALA A 135 21.62 -13.14 20.61
C ALA A 135 21.27 -12.75 22.07
N GLY A 136 22.13 -11.99 22.75
CA GLY A 136 21.90 -11.44 24.09
C GLY A 136 21.05 -10.16 24.12
N THR A 137 20.91 -9.45 22.99
CA THR A 137 20.25 -8.12 22.96
C THR A 137 19.05 -7.99 22.01
N LEU A 138 18.86 -8.92 21.07
CA LEU A 138 17.80 -8.89 20.07
C LEU A 138 17.19 -10.29 19.88
N TYR A 139 16.03 -10.34 19.21
CA TYR A 139 15.45 -11.57 18.66
C TYR A 139 15.48 -11.51 17.15
N ALA A 140 16.05 -12.53 16.50
CA ALA A 140 16.03 -12.67 15.05
C ALA A 140 14.59 -12.97 14.61
N ALA A 141 14.08 -12.24 13.62
CA ALA A 141 12.76 -12.48 13.05
C ALA A 141 12.79 -13.57 11.96
N ASP A 142 11.62 -14.13 11.63
CA ASP A 142 11.41 -15.19 10.64
C ASP A 142 12.40 -16.37 10.79
N GLY A 143 12.58 -16.85 12.02
CA GLY A 143 13.54 -17.91 12.38
C GLY A 143 15.02 -17.58 12.12
N GLY A 144 15.37 -16.29 11.92
CA GLY A 144 16.73 -15.86 11.55
C GLY A 144 17.05 -15.99 10.06
N SER A 145 16.04 -16.10 9.21
CA SER A 145 16.21 -16.22 7.77
C SER A 145 16.69 -14.91 7.14
N THR A 146 17.90 -14.90 6.54
CA THR A 146 18.44 -13.72 5.85
C THR A 146 17.53 -13.23 4.72
N THR A 147 17.48 -11.92 4.49
CA THR A 147 16.87 -11.35 3.27
C THR A 147 17.90 -11.32 2.13
N GLY A 148 17.43 -11.26 0.87
CA GLY A 148 18.30 -11.35 -0.32
C GLY A 148 19.10 -10.09 -0.64
N GLY A 149 19.41 -9.27 0.38
CA GLY A 149 19.91 -7.90 0.30
C GLY A 149 19.40 -7.08 1.50
N ASP A 150 19.80 -5.82 1.61
CA ASP A 150 19.48 -4.93 2.75
C ASP A 150 17.98 -4.97 3.11
N PRO A 151 17.59 -5.42 4.32
CA PRO A 151 16.19 -5.49 4.71
C PRO A 151 15.46 -4.15 4.63
N LEU A 152 16.17 -3.01 4.74
CA LEU A 152 15.61 -1.66 4.62
C LEU A 152 15.45 -1.21 3.16
N GLY A 153 16.35 -1.67 2.28
CA GLY A 153 16.29 -1.41 0.84
C GLY A 153 15.28 -2.30 0.10
N GLN A 154 15.13 -3.57 0.52
CA GLN A 154 14.19 -4.52 -0.09
C GLN A 154 12.72 -4.29 0.29
N THR A 155 12.45 -3.39 1.25
CA THR A 155 11.10 -2.94 1.63
C THR A 155 10.30 -2.39 0.44
N ALA A 156 10.99 -1.88 -0.58
CA ALA A 156 10.40 -1.31 -1.78
C ALA A 156 10.05 -2.33 -2.89
N VAL A 157 10.23 -3.65 -2.66
CA VAL A 157 9.84 -4.69 -3.65
C VAL A 157 9.29 -5.97 -2.99
N ARG A 158 9.86 -6.40 -1.85
CA ARG A 158 9.52 -7.67 -1.17
C ARG A 158 9.65 -7.53 0.35
N ALA A 159 8.96 -6.56 0.94
CA ALA A 159 8.93 -6.37 2.38
C ALA A 159 8.42 -7.64 3.09
N ARG A 160 9.26 -8.29 3.89
CA ARG A 160 8.77 -9.29 4.85
C ARG A 160 8.01 -8.59 5.97
N GLY A 161 6.85 -9.14 6.32
CA GLY A 161 6.02 -8.66 7.42
C GLY A 161 5.50 -9.84 8.22
N ALA A 162 5.59 -9.74 9.54
CA ALA A 162 5.12 -10.77 10.45
C ALA A 162 3.64 -10.58 10.82
N CYS A 163 3.02 -11.62 11.35
CA CYS A 163 1.77 -11.48 12.06
C CYS A 163 2.05 -10.78 13.41
N VAL A 164 1.44 -9.62 13.64
CA VAL A 164 1.65 -8.79 14.82
C VAL A 164 0.39 -8.76 15.65
N LEU A 165 0.52 -8.95 16.97
CA LEU A 165 -0.56 -8.70 17.93
C LEU A 165 -0.42 -7.30 18.52
N PHE A 166 -1.39 -6.44 18.21
CA PHE A 166 -1.57 -5.13 18.83
C PHE A 166 -2.26 -5.32 20.17
N VAL A 167 -1.52 -5.12 21.25
CA VAL A 167 -1.87 -5.61 22.59
C VAL A 167 -3.07 -4.85 23.17
N ALA A 168 -3.07 -3.52 23.05
CA ALA A 168 -4.15 -2.68 23.59
C ALA A 168 -5.44 -2.79 22.77
N GLU A 169 -5.32 -3.00 21.45
CA GLU A 169 -6.45 -3.19 20.54
C GLU A 169 -6.98 -4.64 20.53
N ASN A 170 -6.17 -5.62 20.97
CA ASN A 170 -6.37 -7.06 20.78
C ASN A 170 -6.65 -7.45 19.32
N ILE A 171 -5.90 -6.85 18.38
CA ILE A 171 -6.03 -7.07 16.94
C ILE A 171 -4.76 -7.75 16.42
N ARG A 172 -4.93 -8.71 15.51
CA ARG A 172 -3.84 -9.27 14.71
C ARG A 172 -3.83 -8.65 13.32
N ALA A 173 -2.66 -8.30 12.80
CA ALA A 173 -2.48 -7.92 11.40
C ALA A 173 -1.09 -8.32 10.90
N HIS A 174 -1.01 -8.67 9.61
CA HIS A 174 0.27 -8.75 8.92
C HIS A 174 0.70 -7.34 8.53
N VAL A 175 1.79 -6.86 9.13
CA VAL A 175 2.37 -5.57 8.82
C VAL A 175 3.89 -5.70 8.75
N GLN A 176 4.54 -4.80 8.02
CA GLN A 176 6.00 -4.80 7.96
C GLN A 176 6.58 -4.42 9.33
N THR A 177 7.49 -5.25 9.85
CA THR A 177 8.09 -5.07 11.18
C THR A 177 9.58 -5.32 11.16
N ILE A 178 10.34 -4.24 11.24
CA ILE A 178 11.80 -4.29 11.36
C ILE A 178 12.15 -3.34 12.51
N CYS A 179 12.67 -3.84 13.63
CA CYS A 179 13.00 -3.00 14.80
C CYS A 179 14.50 -2.73 14.90
N ALA A 180 15.31 -3.64 14.34
CA ALA A 180 16.72 -3.49 14.06
C ALA A 180 17.12 -4.39 12.86
N THR A 181 18.33 -4.18 12.34
CA THR A 181 18.94 -4.94 11.24
C THR A 181 20.45 -4.98 11.46
N HIS A 182 21.14 -5.95 10.88
CA HIS A 182 22.60 -6.05 10.96
C HIS A 182 23.20 -6.43 9.59
N THR A 183 24.52 -6.54 9.49
CA THR A 183 25.23 -6.79 8.21
C THR A 183 24.99 -8.18 7.62
N ASP A 184 24.39 -9.08 8.40
CA ASP A 184 23.85 -10.38 7.99
C ASP A 184 22.55 -10.29 7.16
N ASN A 185 21.93 -9.10 7.06
CA ASN A 185 20.62 -8.88 6.45
C ASN A 185 19.49 -9.68 7.14
N ILE A 186 19.60 -9.90 8.45
CA ILE A 186 18.51 -10.45 9.26
C ILE A 186 17.70 -9.28 9.85
N PRO A 187 16.35 -9.29 9.75
CA PRO A 187 15.51 -8.38 10.51
C PRO A 187 15.41 -8.85 11.98
N TYR A 188 15.40 -7.90 12.91
CA TYR A 188 15.37 -8.18 14.35
C TYR A 188 14.24 -7.45 15.07
N TYR A 189 13.75 -8.07 16.16
CA TYR A 189 12.86 -7.49 17.17
C TYR A 189 13.63 -7.17 18.46
N TRP A 190 13.11 -6.21 19.24
CA TRP A 190 13.74 -5.78 20.47
C TRP A 190 13.51 -6.78 21.61
N ARG A 191 14.53 -6.98 22.44
CA ARG A 191 14.39 -7.65 23.74
C ARG A 191 14.06 -6.63 24.82
N LEU A 192 13.09 -6.95 25.66
CA LEU A 192 12.67 -6.17 26.82
C LEU A 192 13.45 -6.63 28.06
N ASN A 193 13.78 -5.70 28.97
CA ASN A 193 14.29 -5.98 30.31
C ASN A 193 13.09 -6.19 31.24
N PRO A 194 12.79 -7.44 31.70
CA PRO A 194 11.53 -7.70 32.38
C PRO A 194 11.39 -6.98 33.75
N PRO A 195 12.44 -6.88 34.60
CA PRO A 195 12.39 -6.04 35.80
C PRO A 195 12.06 -4.56 35.53
N LEU A 196 12.70 -3.92 34.57
CA LEU A 196 12.47 -2.49 34.27
C LEU A 196 11.08 -2.26 33.66
N HIS A 197 10.64 -3.14 32.76
CA HIS A 197 9.26 -3.13 32.27
C HIS A 197 8.24 -3.29 33.41
N SER A 198 8.47 -4.26 34.31
CA SER A 198 7.60 -4.53 35.46
C SER A 198 7.48 -3.33 36.40
N ALA A 199 8.56 -2.56 36.58
CA ALA A 199 8.50 -1.30 37.32
C ALA A 199 7.62 -0.25 36.60
N LEU A 200 7.81 -0.07 35.29
CA LEU A 200 7.10 0.93 34.49
C LEU A 200 5.59 0.68 34.34
N VAL A 201 5.15 -0.58 34.18
CA VAL A 201 3.71 -0.90 34.09
C VAL A 201 2.98 -0.74 35.42
N ASN A 202 3.70 -0.76 36.55
CA ASN A 202 3.14 -0.52 37.88
C ASN A 202 3.26 0.95 38.33
N ALA A 203 4.19 1.71 37.74
CA ALA A 203 4.33 3.14 38.00
C ALA A 203 3.17 3.94 37.40
N ASN A 204 2.51 4.75 38.23
CA ASN A 204 1.47 5.69 37.79
C ASN A 204 2.08 6.82 36.97
N TYR A 205 1.45 7.19 35.86
CA TYR A 205 1.90 8.25 34.98
C TYR A 205 0.71 9.03 34.39
N ALA A 206 0.59 10.29 34.81
CA ALA A 206 -0.47 11.18 34.39
C ALA A 206 -0.06 11.96 33.13
N HIS A 207 -0.38 11.44 31.96
CA HIS A 207 -0.16 12.09 30.67
C HIS A 207 -1.29 11.76 29.69
N ARG A 208 -1.63 12.67 28.77
CA ARG A 208 -2.77 12.52 27.83
C ARG A 208 -2.71 11.29 26.91
N VAL A 209 -1.54 10.66 26.80
CA VAL A 209 -1.27 9.50 25.93
C VAL A 209 -1.10 8.18 26.71
N ALA A 210 -1.10 8.24 28.04
CA ALA A 210 -1.02 7.07 28.90
C ALA A 210 -2.45 6.59 29.22
N TRP A 211 -3.12 5.98 28.24
CA TRP A 211 -4.54 5.61 28.36
C TRP A 211 -4.82 4.59 29.46
N ASN A 212 -3.82 3.79 29.84
CA ASN A 212 -3.84 2.87 30.97
C ASN A 212 -3.38 3.51 32.32
N GLY A 213 -2.99 4.79 32.32
CA GLY A 213 -2.45 5.50 33.48
C GLY A 213 -1.04 5.08 33.91
N ARG A 214 -0.30 4.31 33.09
CA ARG A 214 1.00 3.73 33.46
C ARG A 214 2.19 4.31 32.69
N ALA A 215 3.37 4.24 33.30
CA ALA A 215 4.62 4.73 32.70
C ALA A 215 5.15 3.81 31.57
N GLY A 216 4.74 2.55 31.52
CA GLY A 216 5.10 1.60 30.47
C GLY A 216 3.88 0.91 29.84
N GLU A 217 3.99 0.56 28.56
CA GLU A 217 2.99 -0.20 27.82
C GLU A 217 3.63 -0.88 26.60
N ILE A 218 3.47 -2.20 26.48
CA ILE A 218 3.77 -2.92 25.24
C ILE A 218 2.64 -2.63 24.27
N LEU A 219 2.96 -2.11 23.09
CA LEU A 219 1.97 -1.76 22.06
C LEU A 219 1.76 -2.93 21.10
N ALA A 220 2.85 -3.58 20.70
CA ALA A 220 2.84 -4.67 19.74
C ALA A 220 3.91 -5.73 20.05
N VAL A 221 3.55 -6.99 19.83
CA VAL A 221 4.41 -8.19 19.94
C VAL A 221 4.25 -9.06 18.69
N PRO A 222 5.21 -9.96 18.38
CA PRO A 222 4.95 -11.03 17.42
C PRO A 222 3.73 -11.83 17.87
N ALA A 223 2.78 -12.08 16.97
CA ALA A 223 1.55 -12.74 17.34
C ALA A 223 1.82 -14.22 17.68
N PRO A 224 1.40 -14.74 18.86
CA PRO A 224 1.59 -16.15 19.18
C PRO A 224 0.81 -17.06 18.20
N PRO A 225 1.28 -18.26 17.87
CA PRO A 225 0.54 -19.22 17.04
C PRO A 225 -0.93 -19.42 17.41
N ILE A 226 -1.78 -19.48 16.38
CA ILE A 226 -3.22 -19.82 16.50
C ILE A 226 -3.66 -21.02 15.65
N SER A 227 -2.75 -21.58 14.87
CA SER A 227 -2.96 -22.81 14.09
C SER A 227 -1.74 -23.73 14.25
N SER A 228 -1.85 -24.97 13.79
CA SER A 228 -0.71 -25.89 13.70
C SER A 228 0.26 -25.59 12.55
N GLU A 229 -0.10 -24.65 11.67
CA GLU A 229 0.72 -24.24 10.51
C GLU A 229 1.62 -23.04 10.86
N ASP A 230 1.14 -22.20 11.77
CA ASP A 230 1.94 -21.16 12.43
C ASP A 230 2.77 -21.82 13.54
N THR A 231 4.08 -21.92 13.35
CA THR A 231 4.99 -22.64 14.28
C THR A 231 6.01 -21.71 14.94
N GLU A 232 6.02 -20.43 14.56
CA GLU A 232 7.02 -19.49 15.05
C GLU A 232 6.63 -18.98 16.44
N THR A 233 7.53 -19.11 17.41
CA THR A 233 7.30 -18.69 18.78
C THR A 233 8.40 -17.77 19.25
N TYR A 234 8.00 -16.69 19.92
CA TYR A 234 8.91 -15.71 20.49
C TYR A 234 8.78 -15.71 22.02
N PRO A 235 9.89 -15.52 22.76
CA PRO A 235 9.85 -15.31 24.20
C PRO A 235 8.99 -14.10 24.60
N ALA A 236 8.44 -14.12 25.81
CA ALA A 236 7.50 -13.11 26.31
C ALA A 236 8.10 -11.70 26.48
N ASP A 237 9.44 -11.57 26.43
CA ASP A 237 10.20 -10.32 26.41
C ASP A 237 10.55 -9.85 24.99
N CYS A 238 10.06 -10.51 23.94
CA CYS A 238 10.16 -10.03 22.56
C CYS A 238 9.07 -8.97 22.27
N VAL A 239 9.48 -7.76 21.84
CA VAL A 239 8.57 -6.66 21.54
C VAL A 239 8.87 -6.01 20.18
N ILE A 240 7.79 -5.57 19.52
CA ILE A 240 7.83 -4.89 18.22
C ILE A 240 7.62 -3.38 18.37
N ALA A 241 6.72 -2.98 19.27
CA ALA A 241 6.47 -1.57 19.57
C ALA A 241 6.17 -1.36 21.05
N TYR A 242 6.66 -0.25 21.61
CA TYR A 242 6.60 0.04 23.05
C TYR A 242 6.36 1.52 23.32
N ARG A 243 5.58 1.84 24.36
CA ARG A 243 5.45 3.19 24.90
C ARG A 243 6.15 3.29 26.24
N TYR A 244 7.15 4.15 26.30
CA TYR A 244 7.83 4.59 27.52
C TYR A 244 7.39 6.02 27.81
N ARG A 245 6.57 6.20 28.85
CA ARG A 245 5.93 7.47 29.23
C ARG A 245 5.17 8.08 28.04
N ASN A 246 5.55 9.26 27.56
CA ASN A 246 4.99 9.93 26.38
C ASN A 246 5.73 9.62 25.06
N ILE A 247 6.75 8.76 25.12
CA ILE A 247 7.60 8.40 23.99
C ILE A 247 7.21 7.02 23.46
N PHE A 248 7.02 6.93 22.15
CA PHE A 248 6.62 5.73 21.42
C PHE A 248 7.80 5.27 20.55
N TRP A 249 8.24 4.04 20.76
CA TRP A 249 9.25 3.37 19.95
C TRP A 249 8.53 2.44 18.99
N LEU A 250 8.64 2.76 17.71
CA LEU A 250 7.90 2.15 16.61
C LEU A 250 8.89 1.51 15.62
N PRO A 251 8.51 0.41 14.95
CA PRO A 251 9.32 -0.20 13.90
C PRO A 251 9.75 0.79 12.81
N HIS A 252 10.79 0.37 12.10
CA HIS A 252 11.40 1.11 11.02
C HIS A 252 10.43 1.41 9.87
N ALA A 253 10.65 2.57 9.24
CA ALA A 253 9.71 3.13 8.28
C ALA A 253 10.34 3.89 7.09
N MET A 254 11.53 3.55 6.59
CA MET A 254 11.97 4.10 5.28
C MET A 254 13.12 3.45 4.47
N GLY A 255 12.80 3.19 3.20
CA GLY A 255 13.70 3.27 2.04
C GLY A 255 12.96 3.09 0.68
N ARG A 256 13.37 3.67 -0.46
CA ARG A 256 14.21 4.87 -0.68
C ARG A 256 14.09 5.41 -2.14
N SER A 257 13.16 6.33 -2.48
CA SER A 257 13.17 7.06 -3.78
C SER A 257 12.36 8.36 -3.82
N GLN A 258 13.01 9.48 -4.15
CA GLN A 258 12.35 10.75 -4.51
C GLN A 258 12.06 10.80 -6.03
N ARG A 259 11.34 9.81 -6.56
CA ARG A 259 10.95 9.73 -7.99
C ARG A 259 9.48 9.32 -8.09
N ALA A 260 8.62 10.01 -8.83
CA ALA A 260 8.79 11.35 -9.41
C ALA A 260 7.47 12.17 -9.35
N VAL A 261 7.14 12.88 -10.43
CA VAL A 261 6.04 13.87 -10.48
C VAL A 261 4.72 13.23 -10.94
N ASN A 262 4.72 11.95 -11.33
CA ASN A 262 3.55 11.26 -11.87
C ASN A 262 2.74 10.55 -10.77
N LEU A 263 1.42 10.46 -10.97
CA LEU A 263 0.53 9.59 -10.18
C LEU A 263 0.90 8.10 -10.26
N TRP A 264 1.75 7.71 -11.21
CA TRP A 264 2.06 6.33 -11.58
C TRP A 264 3.44 5.85 -11.11
N ASP A 265 4.24 6.68 -10.43
CA ASP A 265 5.57 6.28 -9.96
C ASP A 265 5.48 5.47 -8.65
N MET A 266 5.21 4.16 -8.83
CA MET A 266 5.13 3.03 -7.86
C MET A 266 3.70 2.60 -7.43
N PRO A 267 2.89 2.02 -8.34
CA PRO A 267 1.58 1.41 -8.00
C PRO A 267 1.71 0.06 -7.27
N GLN A 268 2.91 -0.51 -7.22
CA GLN A 268 3.16 -1.91 -6.84
C GLN A 268 3.22 -2.15 -5.33
N LEU A 269 3.15 -1.10 -4.49
CA LEU A 269 3.17 -1.25 -3.04
C LEU A 269 2.23 -0.25 -2.36
N ALA A 270 1.16 -0.79 -1.76
CA ALA A 270 0.47 -0.17 -0.64
C ALA A 270 1.50 0.15 0.45
N GLN A 271 1.89 1.42 0.55
CA GLN A 271 3.02 1.95 1.31
C GLN A 271 3.07 1.41 2.76
N PRO A 272 3.83 0.33 3.05
CA PRO A 272 3.64 -0.46 4.29
C PRO A 272 4.01 0.33 5.56
N PHE A 273 4.88 1.32 5.40
CA PHE A 273 5.32 2.28 6.40
C PHE A 273 4.30 3.39 6.75
N LEU A 274 3.20 3.54 6.01
CA LEU A 274 2.10 4.42 6.45
C LEU A 274 1.40 3.86 7.69
N PHE A 275 1.34 2.53 7.84
CA PHE A 275 0.68 1.89 8.96
C PHE A 275 1.24 2.37 10.31
N TRP A 276 2.56 2.29 10.51
CA TRP A 276 3.18 2.67 11.78
C TRP A 276 3.10 4.17 12.06
N LEU A 277 3.10 5.03 11.02
CA LEU A 277 2.82 6.46 11.20
C LEU A 277 1.40 6.68 11.73
N LEU A 278 0.39 6.09 11.06
CA LEU A 278 -1.02 6.26 11.42
C LEU A 278 -1.31 5.67 12.81
N TYR A 279 -0.76 4.50 13.12
CA TYR A 279 -0.83 3.89 14.44
C TYR A 279 -0.16 4.77 15.51
N GLY A 280 1.05 5.25 15.27
CA GLY A 280 1.76 6.17 16.17
C GLY A 280 0.96 7.44 16.46
N LEU A 281 0.40 8.08 15.42
CA LEU A 281 -0.47 9.26 15.55
C LEU A 281 -1.74 8.96 16.36
N GLN A 282 -2.39 7.83 16.10
CA GLN A 282 -3.56 7.37 16.85
C GLN A 282 -3.22 7.18 18.34
N ARG A 283 -2.12 6.47 18.65
CA ARG A 283 -1.68 6.20 20.02
C ARG A 283 -1.20 7.47 20.75
N ALA A 284 -0.64 8.43 20.03
CA ALA A 284 -0.35 9.79 20.54
C ALA A 284 -1.59 10.66 20.76
N GLY A 285 -2.78 10.22 20.30
CA GLY A 285 -4.02 10.98 20.40
C GLY A 285 -4.15 12.12 19.38
N VAL A 286 -3.31 12.16 18.33
CA VAL A 286 -3.42 13.13 17.24
C VAL A 286 -4.66 12.81 16.42
N ARG A 287 -5.71 13.61 16.58
CA ARG A 287 -6.99 13.40 15.89
C ARG A 287 -6.98 14.09 14.52
N PRO A 288 -7.18 13.37 13.40
CA PRO A 288 -7.23 14.00 12.09
C PRO A 288 -8.45 14.91 11.97
N ARG A 289 -8.32 15.99 11.20
CA ARG A 289 -9.41 16.92 10.91
C ARG A 289 -10.39 16.35 9.87
N TYR A 290 -9.85 15.58 8.93
CA TYR A 290 -10.61 14.96 7.84
C TYR A 290 -10.65 13.44 8.00
N LYS A 291 -11.79 12.83 7.64
CA LYS A 291 -11.88 11.38 7.44
C LYS A 291 -11.42 11.08 6.02
N LEU A 292 -10.55 10.11 5.85
CA LEU A 292 -10.21 9.61 4.51
C LEU A 292 -11.14 8.47 4.11
N PRO A 293 -11.70 8.48 2.88
CA PRO A 293 -12.20 7.25 2.29
C PRO A 293 -11.02 6.28 2.14
N VAL A 294 -11.11 5.12 2.76
CA VAL A 294 -10.19 4.01 2.48
C VAL A 294 -10.84 3.19 1.38
N GLN A 295 -10.41 3.44 0.15
CA GLN A 295 -10.74 2.60 -0.99
C GLN A 295 -9.65 1.52 -1.12
N VAL A 296 -10.09 0.29 -1.39
CA VAL A 296 -9.19 -0.80 -1.81
C VAL A 296 -9.50 -1.07 -3.28
N GLU A 297 -8.46 -1.03 -4.10
CA GLU A 297 -8.52 -1.47 -5.50
C GLU A 297 -7.68 -2.74 -5.63
N THR A 298 -8.17 -3.71 -6.39
CA THR A 298 -7.42 -4.94 -6.70
C THR A 298 -7.48 -5.22 -8.20
N ASP A 299 -6.42 -5.81 -8.71
CA ASP A 299 -6.36 -6.29 -10.09
C ASP A 299 -6.50 -7.82 -10.12
N HIS A 300 -7.16 -8.30 -11.17
CA HIS A 300 -7.27 -9.70 -11.59
C HIS A 300 -7.83 -10.62 -10.49
N PRO A 301 -9.07 -10.36 -10.01
CA PRO A 301 -9.66 -11.08 -8.87
C PRO A 301 -9.81 -12.60 -9.10
N LEU A 302 -9.75 -13.06 -10.36
CA LEU A 302 -9.60 -14.46 -10.73
C LEU A 302 -8.58 -14.58 -11.88
N GLU A 303 -7.29 -14.57 -11.55
CA GLU A 303 -6.19 -14.95 -12.44
C GLU A 303 -5.26 -15.94 -11.72
N ALA A 304 -4.68 -16.87 -12.47
CA ALA A 304 -3.81 -17.89 -11.93
C ALA A 304 -2.34 -17.53 -12.10
N LEU A 305 -1.56 -17.72 -11.03
CA LEU A 305 -0.11 -17.62 -11.06
C LEU A 305 0.49 -18.74 -11.91
N ASP A 306 1.71 -18.50 -12.41
CA ASP A 306 2.42 -19.50 -13.19
C ASP A 306 2.97 -20.67 -12.35
N ASN A 307 3.37 -21.74 -13.04
CA ASN A 307 3.89 -22.95 -12.40
C ASN A 307 5.30 -22.76 -11.79
N SER A 308 5.92 -21.60 -11.98
CA SER A 308 7.20 -21.18 -11.39
C SER A 308 7.03 -20.24 -10.19
N ALA A 309 5.79 -19.93 -9.80
CA ALA A 309 5.50 -19.22 -8.56
C ALA A 309 6.06 -19.96 -7.34
N SER A 310 6.48 -19.19 -6.33
CA SER A 310 7.06 -19.73 -5.10
C SER A 310 6.24 -19.27 -3.89
N PRO A 311 5.67 -20.18 -3.09
CA PRO A 311 5.64 -21.63 -3.29
C PRO A 311 4.76 -22.06 -4.49
N PRO A 312 5.03 -23.22 -5.12
CA PRO A 312 4.29 -23.68 -6.29
C PRO A 312 2.94 -24.30 -5.89
N TYR A 313 1.86 -23.54 -6.08
CA TYR A 313 0.49 -24.01 -5.84
C TYR A 313 -0.18 -24.54 -7.12
N THR A 314 -0.89 -25.66 -7.01
CA THR A 314 -1.77 -26.14 -8.09
C THR A 314 -2.89 -25.14 -8.36
N LEU A 315 -3.44 -25.11 -9.59
CA LEU A 315 -4.54 -24.22 -9.94
C LEU A 315 -5.74 -24.37 -8.98
N LYS A 316 -6.04 -25.59 -8.52
CA LYS A 316 -7.13 -25.80 -7.55
C LYS A 316 -6.83 -25.09 -6.23
N GLN A 317 -5.63 -25.26 -5.66
CA GLN A 317 -5.22 -24.57 -4.42
C GLN A 317 -5.27 -23.05 -4.58
N GLN A 318 -4.82 -22.51 -5.71
CA GLN A 318 -4.91 -21.08 -6.00
C GLN A 318 -6.39 -20.61 -6.00
N CYS A 319 -7.28 -21.35 -6.68
CA CYS A 319 -8.72 -21.06 -6.65
C CYS A 319 -9.33 -21.21 -5.24
N ASP A 320 -8.89 -22.18 -4.44
CA ASP A 320 -9.34 -22.36 -3.04
C ASP A 320 -8.96 -21.15 -2.17
N PHE A 321 -7.74 -20.60 -2.34
CA PHE A 321 -7.29 -19.39 -1.64
C PHE A 321 -8.06 -18.14 -2.10
N LEU A 322 -8.31 -18.00 -3.40
CA LEU A 322 -9.15 -16.93 -3.94
C LEU A 322 -10.58 -17.03 -3.41
N LEU A 323 -11.14 -18.23 -3.28
CA LEU A 323 -12.50 -18.44 -2.74
C LEU A 323 -12.59 -17.94 -1.30
N ALA A 324 -11.66 -18.37 -0.44
CA ALA A 324 -11.61 -17.92 0.95
C ALA A 324 -11.36 -16.41 1.07
N SER A 325 -10.50 -15.85 0.20
CA SER A 325 -10.17 -14.43 0.18
C SER A 325 -11.36 -13.58 -0.25
N TRP A 326 -12.08 -13.95 -1.31
CA TRP A 326 -13.22 -13.19 -1.80
C TRP A 326 -14.46 -13.29 -0.91
N ASP A 327 -14.70 -14.43 -0.27
CA ASP A 327 -15.74 -14.55 0.76
C ASP A 327 -15.46 -13.58 1.92
N TRP A 328 -14.22 -13.60 2.44
CA TRP A 328 -13.79 -12.69 3.50
C TRP A 328 -13.84 -11.21 3.06
N MET A 329 -13.37 -10.88 1.85
CA MET A 329 -13.32 -9.50 1.35
C MET A 329 -14.72 -8.91 1.14
N ARG A 330 -15.65 -9.67 0.54
CA ARG A 330 -17.05 -9.26 0.38
C ARG A 330 -17.72 -9.03 1.73
N GLU A 331 -17.50 -9.93 2.67
CA GLU A 331 -18.07 -9.83 4.01
C GLU A 331 -17.43 -8.70 4.85
N PHE A 332 -16.12 -8.47 4.71
CA PHE A 332 -15.44 -7.30 5.27
C PHE A 332 -16.04 -6.00 4.74
N ALA A 333 -16.20 -5.90 3.41
CA ALA A 333 -16.77 -4.74 2.73
C ALA A 333 -18.19 -4.42 3.25
N ARG A 334 -19.06 -5.44 3.40
CA ARG A 334 -20.37 -5.30 4.05
C ARG A 334 -20.27 -4.76 5.49
N ARG A 335 -19.50 -5.43 6.36
CA ARG A 335 -19.38 -5.06 7.78
C ARG A 335 -18.77 -3.67 8.00
N LYS A 336 -17.97 -3.19 7.04
CA LYS A 336 -17.31 -1.88 7.11
C LYS A 336 -17.99 -0.79 6.29
N ASN A 337 -19.08 -1.11 5.59
CA ASN A 337 -19.78 -0.20 4.68
C ASN A 337 -18.81 0.49 3.71
N THR A 338 -18.03 -0.33 3.01
CA THR A 338 -17.03 0.10 2.01
C THR A 338 -17.08 -0.80 0.78
N ALA A 339 -16.34 -0.43 -0.27
CA ALA A 339 -16.21 -1.20 -1.50
C ALA A 339 -14.75 -1.58 -1.75
N ILE A 340 -14.53 -2.80 -2.25
CA ILE A 340 -13.27 -3.28 -2.79
C ILE A 340 -13.44 -3.36 -4.30
N VAL A 341 -12.90 -2.39 -5.03
CA VAL A 341 -13.08 -2.25 -6.49
C VAL A 341 -12.10 -3.17 -7.22
N ASN A 342 -12.56 -3.88 -8.27
CA ASN A 342 -11.77 -4.94 -8.90
C ASN A 342 -11.65 -4.76 -10.41
N GLY A 343 -10.41 -4.75 -10.91
CA GLY A 343 -10.06 -4.80 -12.32
C GLY A 343 -10.11 -6.23 -12.86
N VAL A 344 -11.22 -6.61 -13.51
CA VAL A 344 -11.38 -7.89 -14.19
C VAL A 344 -10.65 -7.85 -15.52
N ARG A 345 -9.64 -8.71 -15.69
CA ARG A 345 -8.89 -8.86 -16.94
C ARG A 345 -9.80 -9.48 -18.01
N VAL A 346 -10.20 -8.66 -18.96
CA VAL A 346 -11.18 -8.98 -20.02
C VAL A 346 -10.53 -9.10 -21.38
N GLY A 347 -11.11 -9.90 -22.27
CA GLY A 347 -10.57 -10.27 -23.59
C GLY A 347 -10.21 -11.76 -23.68
N GLY A 348 -10.33 -12.51 -22.59
CA GLY A 348 -10.05 -13.95 -22.53
C GLY A 348 -11.12 -14.82 -23.19
N ARG A 349 -12.29 -14.24 -23.54
CA ARG A 349 -13.35 -14.94 -24.27
C ARG A 349 -13.04 -15.12 -25.76
N GLU A 350 -12.40 -14.14 -26.37
CA GLU A 350 -12.30 -14.03 -27.84
C GLU A 350 -10.92 -13.66 -28.37
N ARG A 351 -10.12 -12.89 -27.61
CA ARG A 351 -8.86 -12.28 -28.09
C ARG A 351 -7.61 -12.97 -27.57
N ASN A 352 -7.65 -13.52 -26.36
CA ASN A 352 -6.47 -14.07 -25.69
C ASN A 352 -6.52 -15.60 -25.57
N THR A 353 -5.41 -16.27 -25.89
CA THR A 353 -5.23 -17.72 -25.69
C THR A 353 -4.48 -18.06 -24.40
N ASN A 354 -4.07 -17.07 -23.61
CA ASN A 354 -3.49 -17.29 -22.29
C ASN A 354 -4.55 -17.91 -21.36
N ALA A 355 -4.38 -19.21 -21.09
CA ALA A 355 -5.33 -19.99 -20.35
C ALA A 355 -5.54 -19.48 -18.90
N ARG A 356 -4.59 -18.75 -18.29
CA ARG A 356 -4.65 -18.40 -16.86
C ARG A 356 -5.58 -17.22 -16.49
N GLN A 357 -6.34 -16.66 -17.43
CA GLN A 357 -7.18 -15.48 -17.22
C GLN A 357 -8.61 -15.83 -16.76
N HIS A 358 -9.33 -14.85 -16.17
CA HIS A 358 -10.67 -15.01 -15.56
C HIS A 358 -11.63 -15.89 -16.37
N TRP A 359 -11.83 -15.59 -17.66
CA TRP A 359 -12.67 -16.40 -18.55
C TRP A 359 -12.12 -17.81 -18.74
N ALA A 360 -10.84 -17.91 -19.08
CA ALA A 360 -10.21 -19.17 -19.47
C ALA A 360 -10.06 -20.16 -18.30
N ILE A 361 -9.85 -19.71 -17.05
CA ILE A 361 -9.87 -20.58 -15.87
C ILE A 361 -11.22 -21.32 -15.75
N MET A 362 -12.35 -20.64 -15.99
CA MET A 362 -13.67 -21.26 -15.82
C MET A 362 -14.05 -22.17 -16.99
N TYR A 363 -13.68 -21.81 -18.22
CA TYR A 363 -14.22 -22.42 -19.44
C TYR A 363 -13.22 -23.29 -20.24
N ASN A 364 -11.91 -23.16 -20.03
CA ASN A 364 -10.92 -23.98 -20.77
C ASN A 364 -10.89 -25.41 -20.22
N THR A 365 -11.39 -26.37 -20.99
CA THR A 365 -11.48 -27.79 -20.62
C THR A 365 -10.12 -28.48 -20.44
N ALA A 366 -9.01 -27.84 -20.82
CA ALA A 366 -7.66 -28.32 -20.48
C ALA A 366 -7.34 -28.24 -18.98
N TYR A 367 -8.11 -27.47 -18.19
CA TYR A 367 -7.94 -27.42 -16.74
C TYR A 367 -8.76 -28.48 -15.98
N PRO A 368 -8.23 -28.97 -14.84
CA PRO A 368 -8.93 -29.94 -13.99
C PRO A 368 -10.31 -29.44 -13.59
N ALA A 369 -11.33 -30.29 -13.75
CA ALA A 369 -12.73 -29.89 -13.59
C ALA A 369 -13.04 -29.35 -12.19
N GLU A 370 -12.37 -29.88 -11.16
CA GLU A 370 -12.42 -29.44 -9.78
C GLU A 370 -11.87 -28.01 -9.59
N ALA A 371 -10.82 -27.63 -10.31
CA ALA A 371 -10.29 -26.27 -10.25
C ALA A 371 -11.24 -25.27 -10.93
N ARG A 372 -11.85 -25.67 -12.06
CA ARG A 372 -12.86 -24.87 -12.76
C ARG A 372 -14.13 -24.68 -11.94
N ALA A 373 -14.54 -25.72 -11.20
CA ALA A 373 -15.70 -25.66 -10.30
C ALA A 373 -15.48 -24.67 -9.13
N VAL A 374 -14.27 -24.62 -8.55
CA VAL A 374 -13.93 -23.64 -7.50
C VAL A 374 -13.84 -22.23 -8.10
N ALA A 375 -13.23 -22.07 -9.29
CA ALA A 375 -13.20 -20.78 -9.98
C ALA A 375 -14.60 -20.21 -10.28
N GLN A 376 -15.56 -21.06 -10.64
CA GLN A 376 -16.97 -20.66 -10.80
C GLN A 376 -17.59 -20.19 -9.47
N GLN A 377 -17.22 -20.76 -8.32
CA GLN A 377 -17.66 -20.29 -7.00
C GLN A 377 -17.06 -18.91 -6.66
N VAL A 378 -15.76 -18.72 -6.90
CA VAL A 378 -15.09 -17.40 -6.77
C VAL A 378 -15.85 -16.34 -7.59
N HIS A 379 -16.14 -16.68 -8.84
CA HIS A 379 -16.86 -15.80 -9.75
C HIS A 379 -18.29 -15.48 -9.27
N GLN A 380 -19.02 -16.45 -8.70
CA GLN A 380 -20.34 -16.23 -8.11
C GLN A 380 -20.29 -15.26 -6.90
N ILE A 381 -19.24 -15.34 -6.07
CA ILE A 381 -19.03 -14.37 -4.98
C ILE A 381 -18.82 -12.96 -5.57
N LEU A 382 -17.97 -12.82 -6.59
CA LEU A 382 -17.69 -11.53 -7.24
C LEU A 382 -18.94 -10.91 -7.89
N VAL A 383 -19.75 -11.70 -8.61
CA VAL A 383 -21.00 -11.20 -9.24
C VAL A 383 -22.02 -10.79 -8.18
N ALA A 384 -22.13 -11.54 -7.09
CA ALA A 384 -23.06 -11.21 -6.02
C ALA A 384 -22.59 -10.00 -5.17
N GLY A 385 -21.29 -9.88 -4.91
CA GLY A 385 -20.69 -8.72 -4.24
C GLY A 385 -20.67 -7.47 -5.12
N HIS A 386 -20.57 -7.61 -6.44
CA HIS A 386 -20.82 -6.52 -7.38
C HIS A 386 -22.26 -6.01 -7.21
N ARG A 387 -23.28 -6.88 -7.26
CA ARG A 387 -24.70 -6.47 -7.09
C ARG A 387 -24.99 -5.79 -5.75
N GLU A 388 -24.20 -6.09 -4.73
CA GLU A 388 -24.26 -5.46 -3.39
C GLU A 388 -23.46 -4.16 -3.29
N GLY A 389 -22.59 -3.85 -4.26
CA GLY A 389 -21.63 -2.75 -4.20
C GLY A 389 -20.44 -2.98 -3.25
N THR A 390 -20.22 -4.21 -2.82
CA THR A 390 -19.18 -4.59 -1.84
C THR A 390 -17.89 -5.03 -2.53
N THR A 391 -18.00 -5.75 -3.65
CA THR A 391 -16.88 -6.09 -4.54
C THR A 391 -17.19 -5.71 -5.99
N PRO A 392 -17.43 -4.42 -6.30
CA PRO A 392 -17.76 -3.99 -7.65
C PRO A 392 -16.60 -4.30 -8.62
N CYS A 393 -16.95 -4.65 -9.86
CA CYS A 393 -16.02 -5.22 -10.83
C CYS A 393 -16.14 -4.46 -12.15
N GLY A 394 -15.01 -4.05 -12.73
CA GLY A 394 -14.94 -3.35 -14.02
C GLY A 394 -13.91 -3.99 -14.96
N PRO A 395 -13.96 -3.66 -16.26
CA PRO A 395 -12.98 -4.15 -17.23
C PRO A 395 -11.59 -3.54 -17.01
N HIS A 396 -10.55 -4.36 -17.21
CA HIS A 396 -9.14 -4.05 -17.03
C HIS A 396 -8.29 -4.60 -18.20
N ASP A 397 -7.24 -3.89 -18.61
CA ASP A 397 -6.90 -3.74 -20.05
C ASP A 397 -5.70 -4.56 -20.59
N HIS A 398 -5.00 -5.36 -19.77
CA HIS A 398 -3.82 -6.12 -20.20
C HIS A 398 -4.05 -7.31 -21.17
N THR A 399 -5.08 -7.30 -22.00
CA THR A 399 -5.21 -8.25 -23.14
C THR A 399 -4.86 -7.61 -24.48
N ILE A 400 -4.48 -6.33 -24.47
CA ILE A 400 -4.15 -5.50 -25.62
C ILE A 400 -2.73 -4.94 -25.40
N GLY A 401 -2.01 -4.64 -26.49
CA GLY A 401 -0.68 -4.00 -26.41
C GLY A 401 0.45 -4.83 -25.78
N GLY A 402 0.28 -6.14 -25.58
CA GLY A 402 1.34 -7.02 -25.06
C GLY A 402 1.64 -6.92 -23.56
N GLY A 403 0.87 -6.12 -22.80
CA GLY A 403 1.02 -5.93 -21.36
C GLY A 403 0.78 -4.48 -20.92
N ASP A 404 1.19 -3.55 -21.78
CA ASP A 404 1.10 -2.09 -21.60
C ASP A 404 -0.31 -1.51 -21.88
N GLY A 405 -1.33 -2.38 -21.97
CA GLY A 405 -2.73 -2.01 -22.06
C GLY A 405 -3.11 -1.30 -23.35
N LEU A 406 -4.08 -0.38 -23.26
CA LEU A 406 -4.57 0.39 -24.42
C LEU A 406 -3.53 1.38 -25.00
N TRP A 407 -2.45 1.65 -24.26
CA TRP A 407 -1.48 2.71 -24.55
C TRP A 407 -0.14 2.18 -25.09
N GLY A 408 0.06 0.85 -25.06
CA GLY A 408 1.35 0.20 -25.35
C GLY A 408 1.79 0.14 -26.81
N SER A 409 0.87 0.28 -27.76
CA SER A 409 1.17 0.12 -29.18
C SER A 409 0.34 1.04 -30.07
N ALA A 410 0.92 1.48 -31.19
CA ALA A 410 0.20 2.14 -32.27
C ALA A 410 -0.72 1.18 -33.04
N VAL A 411 -0.42 -0.13 -33.04
CA VAL A 411 -1.21 -1.18 -33.71
C VAL A 411 -1.23 -2.45 -32.85
N THR A 412 -2.42 -2.97 -32.56
CA THR A 412 -2.58 -4.30 -31.94
C THR A 412 -2.73 -5.34 -33.05
N THR A 413 -1.71 -6.17 -33.24
CA THR A 413 -1.71 -7.19 -34.30
C THR A 413 -2.59 -8.38 -33.95
N ASN A 414 -3.16 -9.03 -34.96
CA ASN A 414 -4.06 -10.18 -34.82
C ASN A 414 -5.23 -9.94 -33.83
N TYR A 415 -5.75 -8.72 -33.76
CA TYR A 415 -6.95 -8.42 -32.99
C TYR A 415 -8.14 -9.19 -33.56
N LYS A 416 -8.73 -10.07 -32.74
CA LYS A 416 -9.96 -10.78 -33.09
C LYS A 416 -11.18 -10.01 -32.62
N ARG A 417 -12.09 -9.70 -33.55
CA ARG A 417 -13.31 -8.93 -33.24
C ARG A 417 -14.34 -9.75 -32.48
N HIS A 418 -14.99 -9.08 -31.52
CA HIS A 418 -16.05 -9.66 -30.70
C HIS A 418 -17.29 -10.05 -31.49
N SER A 419 -18.02 -11.05 -31.00
CA SER A 419 -19.16 -11.67 -31.67
C SER A 419 -20.50 -11.33 -31.00
N GLY A 420 -21.38 -10.62 -31.72
CA GLY A 420 -22.80 -10.50 -31.39
C GLY A 420 -23.14 -9.73 -30.09
N GLY A 421 -22.40 -8.66 -29.78
CA GLY A 421 -22.60 -7.85 -28.58
C GLY A 421 -23.88 -7.01 -28.54
N GLN A 422 -24.37 -6.69 -27.34
CA GLN A 422 -25.57 -5.85 -27.17
C GLN A 422 -25.36 -4.39 -27.55
N ARG A 423 -24.10 -3.92 -27.62
CA ARG A 423 -23.76 -2.49 -27.79
C ARG A 423 -23.27 -2.09 -29.19
N GLY A 424 -23.27 -3.03 -30.14
CA GLY A 424 -23.55 -2.68 -31.53
C GLY A 424 -22.38 -2.20 -32.40
N ALA A 425 -21.29 -2.95 -32.46
CA ALA A 425 -20.49 -3.01 -33.68
C ALA A 425 -21.30 -3.74 -34.79
N PRO A 426 -21.79 -3.08 -35.86
CA PRO A 426 -22.55 -3.73 -36.93
C PRO A 426 -21.70 -4.79 -37.65
N ASN A 427 -22.32 -5.76 -38.34
CA ASN A 427 -21.58 -6.89 -38.96
C ASN A 427 -20.32 -6.45 -39.72
N ASN A 428 -20.39 -5.35 -40.47
CA ASN A 428 -19.21 -4.64 -41.00
C ASN A 428 -18.96 -3.38 -40.16
N ALA A 429 -17.97 -3.39 -39.28
CA ALA A 429 -17.65 -2.25 -38.42
C ALA A 429 -16.32 -1.61 -38.86
N PRO A 430 -16.22 -0.26 -38.96
CA PRO A 430 -14.96 0.42 -39.30
C PRO A 430 -13.83 0.03 -38.33
N ILE A 431 -12.64 -0.27 -38.86
CA ILE A 431 -11.43 -0.60 -38.05
C ILE A 431 -10.39 0.51 -38.06
N ALA A 432 -10.52 1.47 -38.97
CA ALA A 432 -9.65 2.61 -39.15
C ALA A 432 -10.48 3.81 -39.61
N ARG A 433 -9.95 5.04 -39.44
CA ARG A 433 -10.59 6.23 -40.02
C ARG A 433 -10.53 6.15 -41.55
N GLY A 434 -11.65 6.46 -42.18
CA GLY A 434 -11.71 6.82 -43.59
C GLY A 434 -11.46 8.32 -43.83
N ARG A 435 -11.96 8.84 -44.94
CA ARG A 435 -12.05 10.30 -45.20
C ARG A 435 -13.08 10.91 -44.26
N CYS A 436 -12.85 12.16 -43.82
CA CYS A 436 -13.76 12.82 -42.88
C CYS A 436 -13.91 14.33 -43.12
N CYS A 437 -15.02 14.90 -42.64
CA CYS A 437 -15.22 16.33 -42.46
C CYS A 437 -16.05 16.60 -41.19
N VAL A 438 -16.04 17.84 -40.70
CA VAL A 438 -16.98 18.27 -39.64
C VAL A 438 -18.38 18.43 -40.26
N ALA A 439 -19.42 17.93 -39.61
CA ALA A 439 -20.78 17.88 -40.18
C ALA A 439 -21.42 19.26 -40.43
N SER A 440 -20.99 20.29 -39.69
CA SER A 440 -21.41 21.68 -39.91
C SER A 440 -20.83 22.29 -41.20
N HIS A 441 -19.82 21.67 -41.82
CA HIS A 441 -19.37 22.02 -43.15
C HIS A 441 -20.25 21.30 -44.16
N VAL A 442 -21.01 22.08 -44.96
CA VAL A 442 -21.89 21.53 -46.00
C VAL A 442 -21.05 20.71 -46.99
N LEU A 443 -21.18 19.38 -46.89
CA LEU A 443 -20.66 18.46 -47.90
C LEU A 443 -21.31 18.79 -49.25
N PRO A 444 -20.54 18.96 -50.34
CA PRO A 444 -21.12 19.08 -51.67
C PRO A 444 -21.95 17.82 -51.98
N ALA A 445 -23.11 18.01 -52.61
CA ALA A 445 -24.02 16.91 -52.90
C ALA A 445 -23.33 15.80 -53.70
N GLY A 446 -23.40 14.57 -53.21
CA GLY A 446 -22.75 13.39 -53.82
C GLY A 446 -21.30 13.11 -53.36
N VAL A 447 -20.73 13.87 -52.42
CA VAL A 447 -19.37 13.60 -51.89
C VAL A 447 -19.36 12.50 -50.82
N ALA A 448 -20.36 12.46 -49.94
CA ALA A 448 -20.53 11.34 -49.01
C ALA A 448 -21.32 10.21 -49.70
N PRO A 449 -20.79 8.97 -49.78
CA PRO A 449 -21.53 7.81 -50.24
C PRO A 449 -22.61 7.39 -49.22
N GLU A 450 -23.55 6.55 -49.63
CA GLU A 450 -24.58 5.96 -48.73
C GLU A 450 -23.97 5.17 -47.55
N THR A 451 -22.69 4.79 -47.65
CA THR A 451 -21.92 4.10 -46.61
C THR A 451 -21.22 5.04 -45.62
N ALA A 452 -21.43 6.35 -45.72
CA ALA A 452 -20.91 7.32 -44.75
C ALA A 452 -21.56 7.15 -43.37
N VAL A 453 -20.78 7.32 -42.32
CA VAL A 453 -21.21 7.25 -40.92
C VAL A 453 -20.94 8.55 -40.20
N THR A 454 -21.87 8.94 -39.32
CA THR A 454 -21.69 10.08 -38.43
C THR A 454 -21.03 9.62 -37.13
N VAL A 455 -19.99 10.33 -36.69
CA VAL A 455 -19.22 10.04 -35.48
C VAL A 455 -19.13 11.29 -34.61
N GLN A 456 -19.55 11.19 -33.35
CA GLN A 456 -19.43 12.26 -32.38
C GLN A 456 -18.09 12.17 -31.64
N ILE A 457 -17.33 13.27 -31.60
CA ILE A 457 -16.08 13.40 -30.84
C ILE A 457 -16.18 14.65 -29.95
N GLY A 458 -16.47 14.43 -28.67
CA GLY A 458 -16.81 15.53 -27.74
C GLY A 458 -18.05 16.28 -28.24
N ASP A 459 -17.94 17.60 -28.42
CA ASP A 459 -19.00 18.45 -28.96
C ASP A 459 -18.98 18.55 -30.51
N THR A 460 -18.04 17.88 -31.19
CA THR A 460 -17.91 17.93 -32.66
C THR A 460 -18.52 16.71 -33.32
N GLU A 461 -19.48 16.92 -34.20
CA GLU A 461 -20.00 15.89 -35.11
C GLU A 461 -19.14 15.83 -36.38
N MET A 462 -18.70 14.63 -36.75
CA MET A 462 -17.93 14.36 -37.97
C MET A 462 -18.69 13.41 -38.89
N VAL A 463 -18.66 13.66 -40.21
CA VAL A 463 -19.11 12.70 -41.23
C VAL A 463 -17.88 12.00 -41.80
N GLU A 464 -17.92 10.67 -41.83
CA GLU A 464 -16.77 9.81 -42.09
C GLU A 464 -17.13 8.75 -43.16
N TRP A 465 -16.31 8.54 -44.20
CA TRP A 465 -16.58 7.58 -45.30
C TRP A 465 -15.31 6.94 -45.88
N ASP A 466 -15.45 5.98 -46.80
CA ASP A 466 -14.34 5.16 -47.35
C ASP A 466 -13.57 4.35 -46.27
N HIS A 467 -14.29 3.73 -45.34
CA HIS A 467 -13.72 2.95 -44.23
C HIS A 467 -13.23 1.57 -44.63
N THR A 468 -12.08 1.15 -44.08
CA THR A 468 -11.80 -0.28 -43.92
C THR A 468 -12.69 -0.83 -42.82
N THR A 469 -13.44 -1.91 -43.10
CA THR A 469 -14.31 -2.59 -42.14
C THR A 469 -13.91 -4.04 -41.91
N SER A 470 -14.13 -4.58 -40.71
CA SER A 470 -14.02 -6.01 -40.42
C SER A 470 -15.38 -6.65 -40.13
N GLY A 471 -15.47 -7.96 -40.34
CA GLY A 471 -16.57 -8.85 -39.95
C GLY A 471 -16.54 -9.21 -38.45
N ALA A 472 -17.66 -9.70 -37.92
CA ALA A 472 -17.70 -10.23 -36.56
C ALA A 472 -16.93 -11.58 -36.48
N GLY A 473 -16.00 -11.69 -35.54
CA GLY A 473 -15.12 -12.86 -35.41
C GLY A 473 -13.86 -12.84 -36.29
N ASP A 474 -13.73 -11.86 -37.20
CA ASP A 474 -12.53 -11.68 -38.03
C ASP A 474 -11.30 -11.33 -37.20
N THR A 475 -10.12 -11.72 -37.70
CA THR A 475 -8.80 -11.36 -37.15
C THR A 475 -8.09 -10.39 -38.09
N PHE A 476 -7.63 -9.25 -37.57
CA PHE A 476 -6.94 -8.21 -38.34
C PHE A 476 -6.02 -7.38 -37.43
N ASP A 477 -5.17 -6.55 -38.02
CA ASP A 477 -4.33 -5.62 -37.26
C ASP A 477 -5.12 -4.33 -36.97
N LEU A 478 -5.38 -4.04 -35.69
CA LEU A 478 -6.19 -2.91 -35.23
C LEU A 478 -5.30 -1.70 -34.93
N PRO A 479 -5.37 -0.58 -35.70
CA PRO A 479 -4.68 0.66 -35.35
C PRO A 479 -5.29 1.26 -34.08
N MET A 480 -4.48 1.56 -33.09
CA MET A 480 -4.93 1.95 -31.74
C MET A 480 -5.21 3.46 -31.60
N ASP A 481 -4.74 4.26 -32.55
CA ASP A 481 -4.80 5.72 -32.57
C ASP A 481 -6.12 6.30 -33.11
N ASN A 482 -7.20 5.50 -33.13
CA ASN A 482 -8.50 5.93 -33.63
C ASN A 482 -9.71 5.53 -32.75
N ILE A 483 -10.80 6.28 -32.94
CA ILE A 483 -12.03 6.15 -32.15
C ILE A 483 -12.74 4.82 -32.34
N HIS A 484 -12.64 4.21 -33.54
CA HIS A 484 -13.29 2.93 -33.83
C HIS A 484 -12.60 1.78 -33.09
N ALA A 485 -11.27 1.83 -32.95
CA ALA A 485 -10.52 0.89 -32.12
C ALA A 485 -10.92 1.00 -30.64
N ALA A 486 -10.92 2.21 -30.07
CA ALA A 486 -11.38 2.44 -28.70
C ALA A 486 -12.80 1.90 -28.48
N ARG A 487 -13.71 2.13 -29.44
CA ARG A 487 -15.08 1.60 -29.42
C ARG A 487 -15.13 0.08 -29.45
N MET A 488 -14.48 -0.58 -30.42
CA MET A 488 -14.45 -2.05 -30.56
C MET A 488 -13.92 -2.76 -29.31
N ILE A 489 -12.93 -2.14 -28.66
CA ILE A 489 -12.29 -2.64 -27.46
C ILE A 489 -13.23 -2.50 -26.26
N VAL A 490 -13.77 -1.30 -26.01
CA VAL A 490 -14.67 -1.02 -24.88
C VAL A 490 -15.97 -1.82 -24.99
N GLU A 491 -16.56 -1.92 -26.18
CA GLU A 491 -17.72 -2.79 -26.42
C GLU A 491 -17.39 -4.25 -26.10
N GLY A 492 -16.29 -4.79 -26.65
CA GLY A 492 -15.87 -6.17 -26.38
C GLY A 492 -15.50 -6.45 -24.92
N HIS A 493 -15.03 -5.44 -24.18
CA HIS A 493 -14.82 -5.53 -22.73
C HIS A 493 -16.15 -5.61 -21.97
N ILE A 494 -17.11 -4.75 -22.31
CA ILE A 494 -18.44 -4.73 -21.72
C ILE A 494 -19.21 -6.03 -22.04
N ASP A 495 -19.15 -6.52 -23.28
CA ASP A 495 -19.82 -7.77 -23.68
C ASP A 495 -19.21 -9.02 -23.00
N GLU A 496 -17.91 -9.02 -22.69
CA GLU A 496 -17.30 -10.08 -21.86
C GLU A 496 -17.77 -9.98 -20.41
N MET A 497 -17.81 -8.77 -19.82
CA MET A 497 -18.35 -8.56 -18.46
C MET A 497 -19.83 -8.95 -18.34
N LEU A 498 -20.66 -8.63 -19.33
CA LEU A 498 -22.07 -9.03 -19.40
C LEU A 498 -22.22 -10.55 -19.57
N ALA A 499 -21.36 -11.20 -20.34
CA ALA A 499 -21.34 -12.67 -20.47
C ALA A 499 -20.81 -13.37 -19.20
N LEU A 500 -19.95 -12.70 -18.43
CA LEU A 500 -19.61 -13.03 -17.04
C LEU A 500 -20.73 -12.64 -16.04
N GLY A 501 -21.90 -12.18 -16.51
CA GLY A 501 -23.06 -11.93 -15.63
C GLY A 501 -22.95 -10.73 -14.69
N PHE A 502 -21.94 -9.86 -14.88
CA PHE A 502 -21.89 -8.55 -14.23
C PHE A 502 -22.91 -7.62 -14.92
N PRO A 503 -23.96 -7.14 -14.21
CA PRO A 503 -25.20 -6.64 -14.81
C PRO A 503 -25.10 -5.32 -15.58
N ASP A 504 -24.17 -4.43 -15.23
CA ASP A 504 -23.93 -3.18 -15.96
C ASP A 504 -22.87 -3.33 -17.07
N GLY A 505 -21.95 -4.29 -16.89
CA GLY A 505 -20.77 -4.54 -17.71
C GLY A 505 -19.58 -3.63 -17.40
N TYR A 506 -19.66 -2.77 -16.38
CA TYR A 506 -18.63 -1.79 -16.02
C TYR A 506 -18.84 -1.22 -14.60
N CYS A 507 -17.78 -1.02 -13.83
CA CYS A 507 -17.86 -0.67 -12.40
C CYS A 507 -18.67 0.62 -12.02
N ALA A 508 -18.99 1.50 -12.98
CA ALA A 508 -19.46 2.86 -12.68
C ALA A 508 -20.93 2.99 -12.21
N GLY A 509 -21.69 1.89 -12.08
CA GLY A 509 -22.90 1.88 -11.27
C GLY A 509 -22.61 2.14 -9.78
N HIS A 510 -21.42 1.74 -9.32
CA HIS A 510 -20.93 1.92 -7.96
C HIS A 510 -20.14 3.22 -7.86
N LYS A 511 -20.90 4.32 -7.71
CA LYS A 511 -20.33 5.67 -7.61
C LYS A 511 -19.27 5.77 -6.52
N TYR A 512 -18.21 6.53 -6.82
CA TYR A 512 -17.22 7.06 -5.86
C TYR A 512 -17.84 8.11 -4.90
N THR A 513 -18.92 7.74 -4.19
CA THR A 513 -19.66 8.63 -3.31
C THR A 513 -19.83 8.00 -1.95
N ASN A 514 -19.00 8.43 -1.00
CA ASN A 514 -19.40 8.46 0.41
C ASN A 514 -20.58 9.43 0.54
N THR A 515 -21.80 8.89 0.61
CA THR A 515 -22.99 9.60 1.10
C THR A 515 -23.18 9.30 2.58
#